data_AF-A0AB74M606-F1
#
_entry.id   AF-A0AB74M606-F1
#
_cell.length_a   1.000
_cell.length_b   1.000
_cell.length_c   1.000
_cell.angle_alpha   90.00
_cell.angle_beta   90.00
_cell.angle_gamma   90.00
#
_symmetry.space_group_name_H-M   'P 1'
#
loop_
_entity.id
_entity.type
_entity.pdbx_description
1 polymer ?
#
loop_
_entity_poly.entity_id
_entity_poly.type
_entity_poly.pdbx_seq_one_letter_code
_entity_poly.pdbx_strand_id
1 'polypeptide(L)' 'MVLADLDKRTELTVWPSSAPAHTARGQAFSTLREALVAAVKSIQADDAQPWIITDNGDILSPRWIRANADPRRLQ' A
#
# COMPACT_ATOMS: atom_id res chain seq x y z
N MET A 1 0.04 0.47 13.85
CA MET A 1 1.34 0.59 13.16
C MET A 1 2.31 1.33 14.07
N VAL A 2 3.38 0.65 14.48
CA VAL A 2 4.51 1.28 15.18
C VAL A 2 5.56 1.64 14.13
N LEU A 3 6.36 2.68 14.34
CA LEU A 3 7.39 3.11 13.37
C LEU A 3 8.35 1.95 12.99
N ALA A 4 8.61 1.04 13.93
CA ALA A 4 9.42 -0.16 13.72
C ALA A 4 8.84 -1.16 12.70
N ASP A 5 7.56 -1.06 12.36
CA ASP A 5 6.94 -1.91 11.34
C ASP A 5 7.26 -1.44 9.91
N LEU A 6 7.81 -0.23 9.73
CA LEU A 6 8.09 0.32 8.40
C LEU A 6 9.17 -0.44 7.62
N ASP A 7 10.11 -1.06 8.32
CA ASP A 7 11.26 -1.77 7.72
C ASP A 7 11.00 -3.28 7.55
N LYS A 8 9.82 -3.76 7.95
CA LYS A 8 9.41 -5.16 7.77
C LYS A 8 8.87 -5.41 6.37
N ARG A 9 9.00 -6.64 5.88
CA ARG A 9 8.42 -7.07 4.60
C ARG A 9 6.92 -6.89 4.58
N THR A 10 6.35 -6.70 3.39
CA THR A 10 4.91 -6.58 3.23
C THR A 10 4.50 -6.95 1.82
N GLU A 11 3.24 -7.34 1.66
CA GLU A 11 2.63 -7.54 0.35
C GLU A 11 1.66 -6.40 0.05
N LEU A 12 1.85 -5.72 -1.08
CA LEU A 12 0.93 -4.72 -1.60
C LEU A 12 0.08 -5.36 -2.69
N THR A 13 -1.23 -5.33 -2.55
CA THR A 13 -2.17 -5.68 -3.62
C THR A 13 -2.82 -4.41 -4.16
N VAL A 14 -2.60 -4.09 -5.44
CA VAL A 14 -3.21 -2.92 -6.09
C VAL A 14 -4.41 -3.35 -6.92
N TRP A 15 -5.56 -2.72 -6.68
CA TRP A 15 -6.79 -2.94 -7.44
C TRP A 15 -7.06 -1.73 -8.33
N PRO A 16 -7.34 -1.91 -9.64
CA PRO A 16 -7.79 -0.81 -10.48
C PRO A 16 -9.22 -0.41 -10.07
N SER A 17 -9.54 0.89 -10.03
CA SER A 17 -10.87 1.39 -9.59
C SER A 17 -12.03 0.96 -10.48
N SER A 18 -11.76 0.68 -11.76
CA SER A 18 -12.77 0.40 -12.79
C SER A 18 -12.73 -1.04 -13.31
N ALA A 19 -11.84 -1.90 -12.77
CA ALA A 19 -11.64 -3.25 -13.27
C ALA A 19 -12.17 -4.32 -12.30
N PRO A 20 -12.58 -5.50 -12.80
CA PRO A 20 -13.00 -6.61 -11.97
C PRO A 20 -11.92 -7.05 -10.97
N ALA A 21 -12.37 -7.61 -9.84
CA ALA A 21 -11.55 -8.07 -8.73
C ALA A 21 -10.34 -8.96 -9.09
N HIS A 22 -10.48 -9.78 -10.13
CA HIS A 22 -9.45 -10.71 -10.59
C HIS A 22 -8.28 -10.04 -11.33
N THR A 23 -8.35 -8.72 -11.55
CA THR A 23 -7.25 -7.94 -12.17
C THR A 23 -6.28 -7.35 -11.15
N ALA A 24 -6.55 -7.54 -9.85
CA ALA A 24 -5.69 -7.08 -8.79
C ALA A 24 -4.29 -7.69 -8.93
N ARG A 25 -3.26 -6.84 -8.91
CA ARG A 25 -1.86 -7.30 -8.95
C ARG A 25 -1.25 -7.20 -7.58
N GLY A 26 -0.86 -8.35 -7.03
CA GLY A 26 0.00 -8.45 -5.86
C GLY A 26 1.45 -8.17 -6.23
N GLN A 27 2.11 -7.30 -5.47
CA GLN A 27 3.53 -7.01 -5.53
C GLN A 27 4.10 -7.07 -4.12
N ALA A 28 5.04 -7.99 -3.89
CA ALA A 28 5.78 -8.07 -2.64
C ALA A 28 6.84 -6.96 -2.59
N PHE A 29 6.99 -6.36 -1.41
CA PHE A 29 8.00 -5.34 -1.12
C PHE A 29 8.88 -5.77 0.05
N SER A 30 10.13 -5.33 0.01
CA SER A 30 11.11 -5.65 1.05
C SER A 30 10.79 -4.90 2.34
N THR A 31 10.15 -3.73 2.23
CA THR A 31 9.74 -2.90 3.37
C THR A 31 8.31 -2.36 3.20
N LEU A 32 7.62 -2.15 4.32
CA LEU A 32 6.33 -1.47 4.36
C LEU A 32 6.42 -0.03 3.83
N ARG A 33 7.55 0.64 4.03
CA ARG A 33 7.82 1.96 3.47
C ARG A 33 7.75 1.97 1.93
N GLU A 34 8.41 1.02 1.27
CA GLU A 34 8.38 0.90 -0.19
C GLU A 34 6.97 0.65 -0.71
N ALA A 35 6.22 -0.24 -0.05
CA ALA A 35 4.83 -0.54 -0.40
C ALA A 35 3.93 0.69 -0.25
N LEU A 36 4.09 1.48 0.81
CA LEU A 36 3.33 2.71 1.00
C LEU A 36 3.64 3.76 -0.08
N VAL A 37 4.92 3.91 -0.46
CA VAL A 37 5.31 4.81 -1.56
C VAL A 37 4.69 4.36 -2.89
N ALA A 38 4.71 3.05 -3.18
CA ALA A 38 4.09 2.50 -4.39
C ALA A 38 2.56 2.68 -4.38
N ALA A 39 1.91 2.47 -3.24
CA ALA A 39 0.47 2.67 -3.07
C ALA A 39 0.05 4.13 -3.28
N VAL A 40 0.81 5.09 -2.74
CA VAL A 40 0.54 6.52 -2.95
C VAL A 40 0.68 6.87 -4.42
N LYS A 41 1.70 6.36 -5.11
CA LYS A 41 1.89 6.59 -6.55
C LYS A 41 0.74 6.02 -7.38
N SER A 42 0.23 4.82 -7.05
CA SER A 42 -0.88 4.22 -7.81
C SER A 42 -2.20 4.96 -7.64
N ILE A 43 -2.48 5.48 -6.43
CA ILE A 43 -3.65 6.35 -6.18
C ILE A 43 -3.60 7.60 -7.05
N GLN A 44 -2.41 8.23 -7.20
CA GLN A 44 -2.26 9.46 -7.97
C GLN A 44 -2.31 9.23 -9.48
N ALA A 45 -1.85 8.07 -9.96
CA ALA A 45 -1.73 7.80 -11.39
C ALA A 45 -3.03 7.32 -12.04
N ASP A 46 -3.87 6.56 -11.34
CA ASP A 46 -4.94 5.78 -11.99
C ASP A 46 -6.21 5.60 -11.12
N ASP A 47 -6.41 6.48 -10.12
CA ASP A 47 -7.42 6.33 -9.07
C ASP A 47 -7.46 4.89 -8.49
N ALA A 48 -6.30 4.23 -8.40
CA ALA A 48 -6.24 2.85 -7.95
C ALA A 48 -6.67 2.76 -6.48
N GLN A 49 -7.16 1.59 -6.09
CA GLN A 49 -7.51 1.22 -4.73
C GLN A 49 -6.46 0.24 -4.18
N PRO A 50 -5.30 0.74 -3.69
CA PRO A 50 -4.28 -0.13 -3.11
C PRO A 50 -4.66 -0.63 -1.72
N TRP A 51 -4.38 -1.89 -1.47
CA TRP A 51 -4.52 -2.56 -0.20
C TRP A 51 -3.16 -3.16 0.19
N ILE A 52 -2.67 -2.87 1.38
CA ILE A 52 -1.41 -3.46 1.86
C ILE A 52 -1.74 -4.46 2.96
N ILE A 53 -1.16 -5.66 2.87
CA ILE A 53 -1.15 -6.65 3.94
C ILE A 53 0.27 -6.68 4.51
N THR A 54 0.41 -6.27 5.76
CA THR A 54 1.70 -6.29 6.46
C THR A 54 2.08 -7.71 6.89
N ASP A 55 3.36 -7.93 7.19
CA ASP A 55 3.84 -9.22 7.72
C ASP A 55 3.13 -9.63 9.03
N ASN A 56 2.70 -8.63 9.82
CA ASN A 56 1.96 -8.87 11.06
C ASN A 56 0.48 -9.26 10.80
N GLY A 57 0.02 -9.29 9.54
CA GLY A 57 -1.36 -9.56 9.16
C GLY A 57 -2.28 -8.33 9.17
N ASP A 58 -1.77 -7.12 9.47
CA ASP A 58 -2.58 -5.90 9.39
C ASP A 58 -2.95 -5.59 7.93
N ILE A 59 -4.20 -5.18 7.73
CA ILE A 59 -4.72 -4.75 6.42
C ILE A 59 -4.85 -3.22 6.40
N LEU A 60 -4.11 -2.57 5.50
CA LEU A 60 -4.18 -1.13 5.29
C LEU A 60 -5.04 -0.83 4.06
N SER A 61 -6.20 -0.21 4.29
CA SER A 61 -7.14 0.16 3.23
C SER A 61 -6.70 1.42 2.45
N PRO A 62 -7.23 1.64 1.23
CA PRO A 62 -6.92 2.83 0.45
C PRO A 62 -7.17 4.14 1.23
N ARG A 63 -8.26 4.19 2.02
CA ARG A 63 -8.60 5.37 2.85
C ARG A 63 -7.57 5.58 3.96
N TRP A 64 -7.12 4.52 4.60
CA TRP A 64 -6.08 4.60 5.62
C TRP A 64 -4.76 5.10 5.03
N ILE A 65 -4.37 4.56 3.87
CA ILE A 65 -3.16 4.96 3.14
C ILE A 65 -3.23 6.45 2.79
N ARG A 66 -4.34 6.92 2.21
CA ARG A 66 -4.52 8.36 1.90
C ARG A 66 -4.38 9.26 3.13
N ALA A 67 -4.83 8.81 4.31
CA ALA A 67 -4.79 9.60 5.52
C ALA A 67 -3.43 9.58 6.26
N ASN A 68 -2.60 8.54 6.05
CA ASN A 68 -1.42 8.29 6.89
C ASN A 68 -0.09 8.16 6.12
N ALA A 69 -0.13 7.91 4.81
CA ALA A 69 1.03 7.65 3.97
C ALA A 69 1.53 8.93 3.26
N ASP A 70 1.61 10.06 3.96
CA ASP A 70 2.21 11.26 3.39
C ASP A 70 3.68 10.95 2.99
N PRO A 71 4.08 11.11 1.72
CA PRO A 71 5.43 10.83 1.27
C PRO A 71 6.51 11.53 2.10
N ARG A 72 6.22 12.69 2.70
CA ARG A 72 7.15 13.44 3.56
C ARG A 72 7.37 12.78 4.92
N ARG A 73 6.42 11.97 5.39
CA ARG A 73 6.53 11.18 6.62
C ARG A 73 7.16 9.80 6.39
N LEU A 74 7.28 9.42 5.12
CA LEU A 74 7.88 8.17 4.66
C LEU A 74 9.32 8.35 4.17
N GLN A 75 9.94 9.51 4.43
CA GLN A 75 11.39 9.73 4.27
C GLN A 75 12.17 9.23 5.48
#